data_AF-A0A5E4MLY9-F1
#
_entry.id   AF-A0A5E4MLY9-F1
#
_cell.length_a   1.000
_cell.length_b   1.000
_cell.length_c   1.000
_cell.angle_alpha   90.00
_cell.angle_beta   90.00
_cell.angle_gamma   90.00
#
_symmetry.space_group_name_H-M   'P 1'
#
loop_
_entity.id
_entity.type
_entity.pdbx_description
1 polymer ?
#
loop_
_entity_poly.entity_id
_entity_poly.type
_entity_poly.pdbx_seq_one_letter_code
_entity_poly.pdbx_strand_id
1 'polypeptide(L)'
;MDQSISELTNTLRKWEEELQSPNFNPTPTLIKLCELFETETKSYLKKDPDPFDNRHPSRIDPTCILGQMYKILFRKDVLMNSLVMDYLKDNYWARRPRDNHELNVAACRLMMSLIPGLETTVVFESPANDELIHRLFFWAQTNSEPLQTYAIGLLATCMELPDIAANFKEKNNRLVPVVLDHLKSYYTQFCEEMENVQPFSNLNNGRTNDDDASIKRSPNKKMRKISTNTLNTDTNDAIVENTTQNSKMNVDDLPNET
;
A
#
# COMPACT_ATOMS: atom_id res chain seq x y z
N MET A 1 0.75 28.54 -16.24
CA MET A 1 0.55 27.91 -14.92
C MET A 1 -0.54 26.88 -15.13
N ASP A 2 -0.18 25.60 -15.07
CA ASP A 2 -1.07 24.51 -15.47
C ASP A 2 -2.34 24.45 -14.61
N GLN A 3 -3.47 24.10 -15.24
CA GLN A 3 -4.80 24.10 -14.64
C GLN A 3 -4.85 23.36 -13.30
N SER A 4 -4.19 22.20 -13.20
CA SER A 4 -4.16 21.35 -12.01
C SER A 4 -3.46 22.01 -10.81
N ILE A 5 -2.42 22.81 -11.05
CA ILE A 5 -1.72 23.55 -9.98
C ILE A 5 -2.61 24.67 -9.42
N SER A 6 -3.32 25.36 -10.32
CA SER A 6 -4.29 26.40 -9.92
C SER A 6 -5.42 25.79 -9.10
N GLU A 7 -5.97 24.67 -9.56
CA GLU A 7 -7.03 23.93 -8.88
C GLU A 7 -6.61 23.42 -7.50
N LEU A 8 -5.38 22.88 -7.38
CA LEU A 8 -4.79 22.48 -6.10
C LEU A 8 -4.73 23.69 -5.15
N THR A 9 -4.14 24.79 -5.60
CA THR A 9 -3.94 25.98 -4.76
C THR A 9 -5.26 26.56 -4.28
N ASN A 10 -6.29 26.59 -5.14
CA ASN A 10 -7.62 27.06 -4.78
C ASN A 10 -8.32 26.11 -3.80
N THR A 11 -8.17 24.80 -3.99
CA THR A 11 -8.72 23.78 -3.08
C THR A 11 -8.09 23.89 -1.68
N LEU A 12 -6.77 24.07 -1.62
CA LEU A 12 -6.04 24.27 -0.37
C LEU A 12 -6.43 25.56 0.34
N ARG A 13 -6.56 26.68 -0.40
CA ARG A 13 -7.02 27.95 0.18
C ARG A 13 -8.42 27.80 0.77
N LYS A 14 -9.34 27.18 0.03
CA LYS A 14 -10.72 26.94 0.49
C LYS A 14 -10.74 26.09 1.76
N TRP A 15 -9.91 25.04 1.83
CA TRP A 15 -9.76 24.23 3.03
C TRP A 15 -9.34 25.07 4.24
N GLU A 16 -8.34 25.94 4.09
CA GLU A 16 -7.83 26.81 5.17
C GLU A 16 -8.91 27.80 5.67
N GLU A 17 -9.69 28.37 4.75
CA GLU A 17 -10.79 29.29 5.07
C GLU A 17 -11.93 28.57 5.80
N GLU A 18 -12.31 27.40 5.32
CA GLU A 18 -13.43 26.64 5.88
C GLU A 18 -13.08 25.96 7.21
N LEU A 19 -11.79 25.68 7.49
CA LEU A 19 -11.34 25.06 8.73
C LEU A 19 -11.80 25.81 9.99
N GLN A 20 -11.96 27.14 9.90
CA GLN A 20 -12.44 27.97 11.02
C GLN A 20 -13.95 27.85 11.25
N SER A 21 -14.68 27.24 10.33
CA SER A 21 -16.13 27.13 10.40
C SER A 21 -16.56 26.03 11.36
N PRO A 22 -17.52 26.29 12.27
CA PRO A 22 -17.95 25.31 13.25
C PRO A 22 -18.64 24.09 12.64
N ASN A 23 -19.06 24.10 11.37
CA ASN A 23 -19.67 22.95 10.68
C ASN A 23 -18.80 22.42 9.53
N PHE A 24 -17.50 22.67 9.59
CA PHE A 24 -16.57 22.29 8.55
C PHE A 24 -16.58 20.77 8.32
N ASN A 25 -16.76 20.36 7.07
CA ASN A 25 -16.65 18.98 6.64
C ASN A 25 -15.43 18.82 5.72
N PRO A 26 -14.35 18.14 6.15
CA PRO A 26 -13.15 17.99 5.32
C PRO A 26 -13.33 16.98 4.18
N THR A 27 -14.29 16.05 4.27
CA THR A 27 -14.44 14.94 3.32
C THR A 27 -14.50 15.36 1.85
N PRO A 28 -15.33 16.34 1.42
CA PRO A 28 -15.42 16.75 0.03
C PRO A 28 -14.09 17.31 -0.50
N THR A 29 -13.37 18.04 0.36
CA THR A 29 -12.08 18.62 0.02
C THR A 29 -11.02 17.53 -0.15
N LEU A 30 -10.97 16.55 0.75
CA LEU A 30 -10.05 15.42 0.62
C LEU A 30 -10.33 14.61 -0.65
N ILE A 31 -11.60 14.32 -0.96
CA ILE A 31 -11.98 13.62 -2.20
C ILE A 31 -11.48 14.40 -3.42
N LYS A 32 -11.67 15.73 -3.43
CA LYS A 32 -11.20 16.57 -4.52
C LYS A 32 -9.68 16.53 -4.69
N LEU A 33 -8.94 16.51 -3.59
CA LEU A 33 -7.49 16.33 -3.62
C LEU A 33 -7.10 14.95 -4.16
N CYS A 34 -7.77 13.87 -3.74
CA CYS A 34 -7.53 12.52 -4.28
C CYS A 34 -7.67 12.50 -5.80
N GLU A 35 -8.79 12.99 -6.32
CA GLU A 35 -9.05 13.01 -7.76
C GLU A 35 -7.97 13.77 -8.54
N LEU A 36 -7.51 14.90 -7.99
CA LEU A 36 -6.49 15.73 -8.62
C LEU A 36 -5.13 15.02 -8.67
N PHE A 37 -4.68 14.45 -7.55
CA PHE A 37 -3.42 13.71 -7.48
C PHE A 37 -3.45 12.42 -8.29
N GLU A 38 -4.56 11.70 -8.31
CA GLU A 38 -4.71 10.48 -9.13
C GLU A 38 -4.71 10.80 -10.62
N THR A 39 -5.37 11.90 -11.03
CA THR A 39 -5.38 12.34 -12.43
C THR A 39 -3.97 12.70 -12.90
N GLU A 40 -3.23 13.46 -12.08
CA GLU A 40 -1.86 13.83 -12.41
C GLU A 40 -0.88 12.68 -12.29
N THR A 41 -1.08 11.74 -11.37
CA THR A 41 -0.31 10.49 -11.31
C THR A 41 -0.51 9.67 -12.58
N LYS A 42 -1.75 9.52 -13.05
CA LYS A 42 -2.03 8.85 -14.33
C LYS A 42 -1.39 9.59 -15.52
N SER A 43 -1.43 10.92 -15.52
CA SER A 43 -0.78 11.75 -16.54
C SER A 43 0.75 11.58 -16.53
N TYR A 44 1.34 11.52 -15.35
CA TYR A 44 2.78 11.30 -15.17
C TYR A 44 3.21 9.90 -15.64
N LEU A 45 2.48 8.86 -15.26
CA LEU A 45 2.78 7.48 -15.67
C LEU A 45 2.67 7.27 -17.19
N LYS A 46 1.79 8.03 -17.88
CA LYS A 46 1.72 8.03 -19.36
C LYS A 46 2.98 8.57 -20.04
N LYS A 47 3.83 9.30 -19.32
CA LYS A 47 5.13 9.77 -19.83
C LYS A 47 6.21 8.69 -19.77
N ASP A 48 5.85 7.47 -19.35
CA ASP A 48 6.73 6.31 -19.23
C ASP A 48 7.96 6.59 -18.34
N PRO A 49 7.76 7.01 -17.08
CA PRO A 49 8.87 7.16 -16.14
C PRO A 49 9.50 5.79 -15.84
N ASP A 50 10.81 5.78 -15.58
CA ASP A 50 11.54 4.55 -15.24
C ASP A 50 10.95 3.89 -13.98
N PRO A 51 10.45 2.64 -14.06
CA PRO A 51 9.84 1.96 -12.93
C PRO A 51 10.80 1.65 -11.77
N PHE A 52 12.12 1.72 -11.99
CA PHE A 52 13.13 1.51 -10.95
C PHE A 52 13.63 2.82 -10.33
N ASP A 53 13.16 3.98 -10.83
CA ASP A 53 13.56 5.27 -10.31
C ASP A 53 12.63 5.72 -9.18
N ASN A 54 13.04 5.45 -7.94
CA ASN A 54 12.31 5.82 -6.73
C ASN A 54 12.50 7.29 -6.32
N ARG A 55 13.17 8.11 -7.14
CA ARG A 55 13.36 9.53 -6.81
C ARG A 55 12.03 10.27 -6.95
N HIS A 56 11.83 11.25 -6.07
CA HIS A 56 10.67 12.14 -6.15
C HIS A 56 10.50 12.70 -7.59
N PRO A 57 9.27 12.77 -8.17
CA PRO A 57 9.06 13.15 -9.57
C PRO A 57 9.71 14.47 -9.99
N SER A 58 9.68 15.48 -9.11
CA SER A 58 10.35 16.77 -9.32
C SER A 58 11.90 16.74 -9.39
N ARG A 59 12.54 15.64 -8.96
CA ARG A 59 13.99 15.41 -9.10
C ARG A 59 14.33 14.74 -10.44
N ILE A 60 13.39 14.00 -11.01
CA ILE A 60 13.51 13.37 -12.33
C ILE A 60 13.23 14.43 -13.42
N ASP A 61 12.10 15.12 -13.30
CA ASP A 61 11.72 16.23 -14.17
C ASP A 61 11.26 17.43 -13.29
N PRO A 62 12.09 18.48 -13.17
CA PRO A 62 11.75 19.68 -12.41
C PRO A 62 10.49 20.40 -12.91
N THR A 63 10.10 20.21 -14.17
CA THR A 63 8.91 20.85 -14.77
C THR A 63 7.64 20.00 -14.66
N CYS A 64 7.75 18.78 -14.13
CA CYS A 64 6.62 17.88 -13.97
C CYS A 64 5.56 18.44 -13.00
N ILE A 65 4.31 18.51 -13.48
CA ILE A 65 3.14 19.01 -12.75
C ILE A 65 2.95 18.26 -11.42
N LEU A 66 2.96 16.92 -11.45
CA LEU A 66 2.84 16.08 -10.25
C LEU A 66 3.91 16.42 -9.21
N GLY A 67 5.16 16.57 -9.67
CA GLY A 67 6.27 16.94 -8.80
C GLY A 67 6.12 18.32 -8.16
N GLN A 68 5.54 19.29 -8.88
CA GLN A 68 5.23 20.62 -8.35
C GLN A 68 4.05 20.60 -7.38
N MET A 69 3.03 19.78 -7.65
CA MET A 69 1.89 19.60 -6.76
C MET A 69 2.30 19.02 -5.40
N TYR A 70 3.16 17.98 -5.38
CA TYR A 70 3.72 17.46 -4.14
C TYR A 70 4.44 18.55 -3.33
N LYS A 71 5.29 19.34 -3.98
CA LYS A 71 5.99 20.47 -3.31
C LYS A 71 5.04 21.48 -2.71
N ILE A 72 3.92 21.79 -3.36
CA ILE A 72 2.93 22.74 -2.85
C ILE A 72 2.21 22.15 -1.65
N LEU A 73 1.77 20.89 -1.74
CA LEU A 73 1.01 20.24 -0.68
C LEU A 73 1.86 20.02 0.58
N PHE A 74 3.08 19.50 0.44
CA PHE A 74 3.94 19.21 1.59
C PHE A 74 4.50 20.45 2.29
N ARG A 75 4.35 21.64 1.69
CA ARG A 75 4.60 22.92 2.38
C ARG A 75 3.43 23.35 3.27
N LYS A 76 2.29 22.66 3.23
CA LYS A 76 1.10 22.95 4.05
C LYS A 76 1.09 22.02 5.26
N ASP A 77 1.97 22.30 6.22
CA ASP A 77 2.16 21.49 7.44
C ASP A 77 0.86 21.27 8.22
N VAL A 78 0.00 22.30 8.29
CA VAL A 78 -1.29 22.22 9.01
C VAL A 78 -2.20 21.17 8.39
N LEU A 79 -2.31 21.13 7.06
CA LEU A 79 -3.12 20.12 6.36
C LEU A 79 -2.52 18.73 6.53
N MET A 80 -1.21 18.58 6.38
CA MET A 80 -0.54 17.28 6.53
C MET A 80 -0.69 16.75 7.96
N ASN A 81 -0.52 17.61 8.96
CA ASN A 81 -0.71 17.24 10.35
C ASN A 81 -2.17 16.87 10.63
N SER A 82 -3.16 17.63 10.15
CA SER A 82 -4.57 17.26 10.30
C SER A 82 -4.92 15.97 9.55
N LEU A 83 -4.33 15.71 8.39
CA LEU A 83 -4.52 14.46 7.65
C LEU A 83 -4.07 13.25 8.49
N VAL A 84 -2.86 13.32 9.08
CA VAL A 84 -2.31 12.22 9.87
C VAL A 84 -2.97 12.13 11.24
N MET A 85 -3.01 13.23 11.99
CA MET A 85 -3.44 13.23 13.39
C MET A 85 -4.95 13.21 13.54
N ASP A 86 -5.67 14.03 12.77
CA ASP A 86 -7.11 14.23 12.99
C ASP A 86 -7.94 13.23 12.16
N TYR A 87 -7.57 13.00 10.90
CA TYR A 87 -8.39 12.20 9.96
C TYR A 87 -8.01 10.72 9.91
N LEU A 88 -6.75 10.37 10.20
CA LEU A 88 -6.27 8.99 10.20
C LEU A 88 -6.13 8.44 11.63
N LYS A 89 -5.42 9.16 12.50
CA LYS A 89 -5.04 8.67 13.83
C LYS A 89 -6.15 8.82 14.87
N ASP A 90 -6.76 9.99 15.00
CA ASP A 90 -7.85 10.26 15.95
C ASP A 90 -9.23 10.05 15.30
N ASN A 91 -10.27 9.92 16.12
CA ASN A 91 -11.64 10.03 15.65
C ASN A 91 -11.94 11.53 15.53
N TYR A 92 -11.77 12.10 14.34
CA TYR A 92 -12.10 13.51 14.07
C TYR A 92 -13.47 13.93 14.61
N TRP A 93 -14.48 13.06 14.45
CA TRP A 93 -15.82 13.25 15.00
C TRP A 93 -16.01 12.70 16.42
N ALA A 94 -14.99 12.35 17.20
CA ALA A 94 -15.17 11.85 18.59
C ALA A 94 -16.05 12.78 19.45
N ARG A 95 -16.05 14.07 19.11
CA ARG A 95 -16.84 15.11 19.78
C ARG A 95 -18.16 15.43 19.07
N ARG A 96 -18.57 14.66 18.04
CA ARG A 96 -19.75 14.89 17.19
C ARG A 96 -20.43 13.60 16.73
N PRO A 97 -21.75 13.58 16.51
CA PRO A 97 -22.49 12.35 16.17
C PRO A 97 -22.38 11.92 14.69
N ARG A 98 -21.33 12.32 13.95
CA ARG A 98 -21.19 11.99 12.52
C ARG A 98 -20.39 10.72 12.31
N ASP A 99 -20.75 9.99 11.26
CA ASP A 99 -19.98 8.85 10.80
C ASP A 99 -18.58 9.29 10.32
N ASN A 100 -17.55 8.64 10.84
CA ASN A 100 -16.15 8.86 10.47
C ASN A 100 -15.75 8.03 9.26
N HIS A 101 -16.56 7.06 8.82
CA HIS A 101 -16.14 6.08 7.82
C HIS A 101 -15.74 6.72 6.49
N GLU A 102 -16.59 7.55 5.89
CA GLU A 102 -16.29 8.21 4.61
C GLU A 102 -15.06 9.13 4.68
N LEU A 103 -14.86 9.79 5.82
CA LEU A 103 -13.70 10.64 6.05
C LEU A 103 -12.42 9.81 6.10
N ASN A 104 -12.42 8.71 6.86
CA ASN A 104 -11.27 7.81 6.97
C ASN A 104 -10.94 7.19 5.60
N VAL A 105 -11.95 6.81 4.81
CA VAL A 105 -11.76 6.33 3.44
C VAL A 105 -11.08 7.40 2.58
N ALA A 106 -11.59 8.62 2.58
CA ALA A 106 -11.02 9.72 1.80
C ALA A 106 -9.57 10.04 2.24
N ALA A 107 -9.31 10.02 3.55
CA ALA A 107 -7.99 10.26 4.12
C ALA A 107 -6.99 9.16 3.74
N CYS A 108 -7.37 7.89 3.85
CA CYS A 108 -6.52 6.77 3.46
C CYS A 108 -6.22 6.78 1.96
N ARG A 109 -7.23 7.06 1.12
CA ARG A 109 -7.08 7.20 -0.33
C ARG A 109 -6.13 8.34 -0.70
N LEU A 110 -6.25 9.48 -0.02
CA LEU A 110 -5.34 10.61 -0.23
C LEU A 110 -3.92 10.22 0.16
N MET A 111 -3.73 9.66 1.36
CA MET A 111 -2.41 9.23 1.84
C MET A 111 -1.72 8.25 0.87
N MET A 112 -2.46 7.27 0.34
CA MET A 112 -1.98 6.35 -0.71
C MET A 112 -1.51 7.08 -1.96
N SER A 113 -2.24 8.12 -2.38
CA SER A 113 -1.88 8.95 -3.53
C SER A 113 -0.63 9.82 -3.27
N LEU A 114 -0.28 10.07 -2.01
CA LEU A 114 0.83 10.94 -1.62
C LEU A 114 2.13 10.18 -1.35
N ILE A 115 2.07 8.89 -1.00
CA ILE A 115 3.24 8.05 -0.67
C ILE A 115 4.39 8.19 -1.68
N PRO A 116 4.17 8.17 -3.02
CA PRO A 116 5.29 8.28 -3.98
C PRO A 116 6.07 9.60 -3.90
N GLY A 117 5.45 10.67 -3.38
CA GLY A 117 6.11 11.96 -3.17
C GLY A 117 6.58 12.19 -1.74
N LEU A 118 6.21 11.32 -0.81
CA LEU A 118 6.33 11.53 0.63
C LEU A 118 7.49 10.72 1.20
N GLU A 119 8.19 11.29 2.18
CA GLU A 119 9.17 10.56 2.97
C GLU A 119 8.45 9.76 4.05
N THR A 120 8.25 8.46 3.83
CA THR A 120 7.42 7.58 4.66
C THR A 120 7.94 7.43 6.08
N THR A 121 9.26 7.51 6.27
CA THR A 121 9.92 7.46 7.59
C THR A 121 9.44 8.58 8.51
N VAL A 122 9.34 9.81 7.99
CA VAL A 122 8.89 10.98 8.75
C VAL A 122 7.47 10.83 9.27
N VAL A 123 6.61 10.12 8.52
CA VAL A 123 5.21 9.94 8.89
C VAL A 123 4.98 8.71 9.76
N PHE A 124 5.69 7.60 9.54
CA PHE A 124 5.36 6.34 10.21
C PHE A 124 6.36 5.92 11.30
N GLU A 125 7.63 6.34 11.27
CA GLU A 125 8.62 5.91 12.28
C GLU A 125 8.55 6.69 13.59
N SER A 126 7.77 7.79 13.64
CA SER A 126 7.58 8.53 14.88
C SER A 126 6.84 7.65 15.90
N PRO A 127 7.35 7.47 17.13
CA PRO A 127 6.68 6.69 18.18
C PRO A 127 5.26 7.18 18.49
N ALA A 128 4.96 8.45 18.19
CA ALA A 128 3.62 9.00 18.31
C ALA A 128 2.62 8.36 17.34
N ASN A 129 3.07 7.65 16.30
CA ASN A 129 2.25 7.11 15.23
C ASN A 129 2.09 5.58 15.30
N ASP A 130 2.61 4.90 16.33
CA ASP A 130 2.33 3.48 16.58
C ASP A 130 0.82 3.20 16.73
N GLU A 131 0.09 4.14 17.35
CA GLU A 131 -1.36 4.10 17.47
C GLU A 131 -2.06 4.12 16.10
N LEU A 132 -1.51 4.87 15.13
CA LEU A 132 -2.01 4.87 13.76
C LEU A 132 -1.81 3.49 13.12
N ILE A 133 -0.63 2.88 13.28
CA ILE A 133 -0.35 1.55 12.74
C ILE A 133 -1.27 0.49 13.36
N HIS A 134 -1.47 0.53 14.68
CA HIS A 134 -2.45 -0.33 15.36
C HIS A 134 -3.87 -0.15 14.80
N ARG A 135 -4.26 1.09 14.52
CA ARG A 135 -5.56 1.42 13.94
C ARG A 135 -5.69 0.91 12.50
N LEU A 136 -4.64 1.03 11.68
CA LEU A 136 -4.62 0.45 10.34
C LEU A 136 -4.78 -1.08 10.40
N PHE A 137 -4.13 -1.77 11.36
CA PHE A 137 -4.34 -3.20 11.58
C PHE A 137 -5.78 -3.54 11.95
N PHE A 138 -6.43 -2.70 12.76
CA PHE A 138 -7.83 -2.88 13.11
C PHE A 138 -8.71 -2.72 11.86
N TRP A 139 -8.55 -1.63 11.10
CA TRP A 139 -9.30 -1.39 9.87
C TRP A 139 -9.11 -2.48 8.82
N ALA A 140 -7.88 -2.99 8.67
CA ALA A 140 -7.57 -4.08 7.76
C ALA A 140 -8.28 -5.40 8.11
N GLN A 141 -8.70 -5.60 9.36
CA GLN A 141 -9.34 -6.85 9.81
C GLN A 141 -10.87 -6.74 9.94
N THR A 142 -11.39 -5.61 10.39
CA THR A 142 -12.79 -5.52 10.86
C THR A 142 -13.69 -4.65 10.01
N ASN A 143 -13.14 -3.75 9.20
CA ASN A 143 -13.95 -2.78 8.47
C ASN A 143 -14.41 -3.32 7.12
N SER A 144 -15.47 -2.72 6.60
CA SER A 144 -15.93 -2.97 5.23
C SER A 144 -15.04 -2.29 4.20
N GLU A 145 -15.07 -2.82 2.98
CA GLU A 145 -14.51 -2.17 1.82
C GLU A 145 -15.20 -0.82 1.54
N PRO A 146 -14.48 0.21 1.07
CA PRO A 146 -13.09 0.19 0.57
C PRO A 146 -12.02 0.50 1.63
N LEU A 147 -12.40 0.80 2.87
CA LEU A 147 -11.47 1.23 3.91
C LEU A 147 -10.47 0.12 4.26
N GLN A 148 -10.92 -1.13 4.26
CA GLN A 148 -10.08 -2.30 4.50
C GLN A 148 -8.94 -2.40 3.46
N THR A 149 -9.24 -2.34 2.17
CA THR A 149 -8.22 -2.37 1.10
C THR A 149 -7.24 -1.21 1.22
N TYR A 150 -7.72 0.02 1.46
CA TYR A 150 -6.82 1.16 1.63
C TYR A 150 -5.92 1.02 2.88
N ALA A 151 -6.45 0.49 3.98
CA ALA A 151 -5.66 0.24 5.19
C ALA A 151 -4.57 -0.82 4.95
N ILE A 152 -4.89 -1.88 4.20
CA ILE A 152 -3.90 -2.90 3.80
C ILE A 152 -2.81 -2.28 2.92
N GLY A 153 -3.17 -1.42 1.96
CA GLY A 153 -2.19 -0.73 1.10
C GLY A 153 -1.24 0.18 1.89
N LEU A 154 -1.77 0.93 2.87
CA LEU A 154 -0.95 1.76 3.75
C LEU A 154 -0.06 0.91 4.66
N LEU A 155 -0.57 -0.20 5.22
CA LEU A 155 0.22 -1.13 6.00
C LEU A 155 1.36 -1.73 5.17
N ALA A 156 1.11 -2.10 3.91
CA ALA A 156 2.16 -2.62 3.03
C ALA A 156 3.32 -1.63 2.91
N THR A 157 3.01 -0.34 2.75
CA THR A 157 4.02 0.74 2.73
C THR A 157 4.75 0.85 4.08
N CYS A 158 4.04 0.71 5.19
CA CYS A 158 4.67 0.71 6.53
C CYS A 158 5.61 -0.49 6.73
N MET A 159 5.28 -1.66 6.17
CA MET A 159 6.08 -2.88 6.30
C MET A 159 7.36 -2.86 5.46
N GLU A 160 7.52 -1.90 4.55
CA GLU A 160 8.80 -1.66 3.87
C GLU A 160 9.87 -1.11 4.83
N LEU A 161 9.44 -0.52 5.95
CA LEU A 161 10.32 0.02 6.99
C LEU A 161 10.70 -1.10 7.96
N PRO A 162 12.00 -1.47 8.06
CA PRO A 162 12.45 -2.64 8.83
C PRO A 162 12.07 -2.58 10.31
N ASP A 163 12.16 -1.41 10.93
CA ASP A 163 11.86 -1.21 12.36
C ASP A 163 10.38 -1.46 12.66
N ILE A 164 9.49 -0.93 11.80
CA ILE A 164 8.05 -1.18 11.90
C ILE A 164 7.75 -2.67 11.65
N ALA A 165 8.34 -3.26 10.62
CA ALA A 165 8.15 -4.67 10.30
C ALA A 165 8.58 -5.59 11.45
N ALA A 166 9.67 -5.26 12.15
CA ALA A 166 10.12 -5.99 13.34
C ALA A 166 9.14 -5.84 14.51
N ASN A 167 8.72 -4.61 14.82
CA ASN A 167 7.84 -4.30 15.96
C ASN A 167 6.43 -4.90 15.81
N PHE A 168 5.90 -4.95 14.59
CA PHE A 168 4.54 -5.41 14.31
C PHE A 168 4.47 -6.81 13.68
N LYS A 169 5.60 -7.56 13.68
CA LYS A 169 5.73 -8.89 13.05
C LYS A 169 4.60 -9.86 13.40
N GLU A 170 4.22 -9.94 14.67
CA GLU A 170 3.18 -10.88 15.11
C GLU A 170 1.79 -10.52 14.54
N LYS A 171 1.43 -9.23 14.54
CA LYS A 171 0.18 -8.74 13.94
C LYS A 171 0.19 -8.97 12.42
N ASN A 172 1.32 -8.71 11.78
CA ASN A 172 1.48 -8.94 10.34
C ASN A 172 1.33 -10.43 9.98
N ASN A 173 1.95 -11.34 10.75
CA ASN A 173 1.84 -12.79 10.54
C ASN A 173 0.40 -13.31 10.64
N ARG A 174 -0.44 -12.67 11.46
CA ARG A 174 -1.88 -13.00 11.57
C ARG A 174 -2.70 -12.41 10.44
N LEU A 175 -2.34 -11.20 9.98
CA LEU A 175 -3.06 -10.49 8.91
C LEU A 175 -2.80 -11.10 7.53
N VAL A 176 -1.55 -11.48 7.22
CA VAL A 176 -1.17 -11.97 5.88
C VAL A 176 -2.04 -13.12 5.38
N PRO A 177 -2.32 -14.19 6.15
CA PRO A 177 -3.22 -15.26 5.72
C PRO A 177 -4.63 -14.77 5.37
N VAL A 178 -5.18 -13.85 6.17
CA VAL A 178 -6.52 -13.26 5.94
C VAL A 178 -6.55 -12.50 4.61
N VAL A 179 -5.52 -11.69 4.34
CA VAL A 179 -5.42 -10.92 3.09
C VAL A 179 -5.28 -11.86 1.88
N LEU A 180 -4.53 -12.95 2.01
CA LEU A 180 -4.39 -13.96 0.95
C LEU A 180 -5.70 -14.69 0.68
N ASP A 181 -6.46 -15.03 1.72
CA ASP A 181 -7.80 -15.61 1.57
C ASP A 181 -8.76 -14.65 0.88
N HIS A 182 -8.73 -13.36 1.23
CA HIS A 182 -9.52 -12.33 0.56
C HIS A 182 -9.15 -12.19 -0.93
N LEU A 183 -7.84 -12.14 -1.23
CA LEU A 183 -7.36 -12.09 -2.60
C LEU A 183 -7.84 -13.31 -3.42
N LYS A 184 -7.79 -14.50 -2.82
CA LYS A 184 -8.31 -15.71 -3.46
C LYS A 184 -9.81 -15.61 -3.73
N SER A 185 -10.60 -15.11 -2.78
CA SER A 185 -12.04 -14.89 -2.98
C SER A 185 -12.32 -13.91 -4.12
N TYR A 186 -11.60 -12.79 -4.20
CA TYR A 186 -11.74 -11.84 -5.31
C TYR A 186 -11.33 -12.45 -6.64
N TYR A 187 -10.26 -13.25 -6.67
CA TYR A 187 -9.84 -13.94 -7.88
C TYR A 187 -10.90 -14.94 -8.37
N THR A 188 -11.51 -15.71 -7.46
CA THR A 188 -12.60 -16.64 -7.81
C THR A 188 -13.80 -15.88 -8.39
N GLN A 189 -14.23 -14.80 -7.74
CA GLN A 189 -15.32 -13.94 -8.25
C GLN A 189 -15.00 -13.38 -9.64
N PHE A 190 -13.78 -12.89 -9.84
CA PHE A 190 -13.32 -12.39 -11.13
C PHE A 190 -13.37 -13.47 -12.24
N CYS A 191 -12.95 -14.70 -11.95
CA CYS A 191 -13.05 -15.81 -12.91
C CYS A 191 -14.51 -16.16 -13.25
N GLU A 192 -15.39 -16.21 -12.25
CA GLU A 192 -16.82 -16.50 -12.45
C GLU A 192 -17.49 -15.40 -13.31
N GLU A 193 -17.17 -14.13 -13.08
CA GLU A 193 -17.65 -13.02 -13.90
C GLU A 193 -17.17 -13.14 -15.36
N MET A 194 -15.90 -13.53 -15.58
CA MET A 194 -15.38 -13.74 -16.93
C MET A 194 -16.05 -14.91 -17.66
N GLU A 195 -16.35 -16.01 -16.96
CA GLU A 195 -17.06 -17.15 -17.54
C GLU A 195 -18.52 -16.80 -17.89
N ASN A 196 -19.19 -15.98 -17.08
CA ASN A 196 -20.57 -15.53 -17.33
C ASN A 196 -20.71 -14.52 -18.48
N VAL A 197 -19.60 -13.88 -18.91
CA VAL A 197 -19.57 -12.91 -20.04
C VAL A 197 -19.35 -13.61 -21.40
N GLN A 198 -19.22 -14.94 -21.45
CA GLN A 198 -19.19 -15.74 -22.70
C GLN A 198 -20.55 -16.42 -23.02
N PRO A 199 -21.59 -15.72 -23.51
CA PRO A 199 -22.59 -16.34 -24.36
C PRO A 199 -22.07 -16.33 -25.81
N PHE A 200 -22.42 -17.34 -26.61
CA PHE A 200 -22.14 -17.48 -28.06
C PHE A 200 -20.85 -18.21 -28.48
N SER A 201 -20.59 -19.39 -27.90
CA SER A 201 -19.85 -20.45 -28.62
C SER A 201 -20.67 -21.74 -28.75
N ASN A 202 -21.97 -21.61 -29.04
CA ASN A 202 -22.84 -22.73 -29.43
C ASN A 202 -23.64 -22.38 -30.68
N LEU A 203 -22.95 -22.11 -31.79
CA LEU A 203 -23.56 -22.17 -33.11
C LEU A 203 -22.55 -22.54 -34.18
N ASN A 204 -22.13 -23.81 -34.21
CA ASN A 204 -21.78 -24.42 -35.50
C ASN A 204 -21.88 -25.96 -35.46
N ASN A 205 -23.10 -26.48 -35.35
CA ASN A 205 -23.40 -27.83 -35.83
C ASN A 205 -24.07 -27.70 -37.21
N GLY A 206 -23.26 -27.32 -38.21
CA GLY A 206 -23.61 -27.26 -39.62
C GLY A 206 -22.92 -28.39 -40.39
N ARG A 207 -23.72 -29.32 -40.89
CA ARG A 207 -23.38 -30.46 -41.76
C ARG A 207 -22.63 -30.02 -43.03
N THR A 208 -21.68 -30.85 -43.50
CA THR A 208 -21.61 -31.38 -44.88
C THR A 208 -20.72 -32.63 -44.93
N ASN A 209 -21.21 -33.67 -45.60
CA ASN A 209 -20.53 -34.94 -45.88
C ASN A 209 -19.59 -34.83 -47.09
N ASP A 210 -18.68 -35.82 -47.19
CA ASP A 210 -18.00 -36.37 -48.39
C ASP A 210 -16.93 -35.47 -49.06
N ASP A 211 -15.67 -35.85 -49.35
CA ASP A 211 -15.10 -37.14 -49.75
C ASP A 211 -13.57 -37.26 -49.44
N ASP A 212 -13.17 -38.50 -49.14
CA ASP A 212 -11.96 -39.26 -49.56
C ASP A 212 -10.51 -38.97 -49.07
N ALA A 213 -9.79 -40.10 -48.94
CA ALA A 213 -8.34 -40.33 -48.89
C ALA A 213 -7.61 -40.34 -47.52
N SER A 214 -7.90 -41.40 -46.76
CA SER A 214 -6.95 -42.30 -46.06
C SER A 214 -5.49 -41.85 -45.79
N ILE A 215 -5.16 -41.50 -44.53
CA ILE A 215 -3.86 -41.83 -43.89
C ILE A 215 -4.08 -42.20 -42.41
N LYS A 216 -3.32 -43.22 -41.99
CA LYS A 216 -3.45 -44.06 -40.79
C LYS A 216 -3.18 -43.36 -39.44
N ARG A 217 -3.93 -43.83 -38.44
CA ARG A 217 -3.69 -43.92 -36.96
C ARG A 217 -2.22 -43.72 -36.53
N SER A 218 -1.84 -42.91 -35.54
CA SER A 218 -2.09 -43.03 -34.08
C SER A 218 -1.41 -41.87 -33.30
N PRO A 219 -1.69 -41.66 -31.99
CA PRO A 219 -1.46 -40.39 -31.29
C PRO A 219 -0.10 -40.30 -30.58
N ASN A 220 0.57 -39.15 -30.68
CA ASN A 220 1.72 -38.82 -29.84
C ASN A 220 1.29 -37.89 -28.69
N LYS A 221 0.89 -38.48 -27.56
CA LYS A 221 1.05 -37.85 -26.24
C LYS A 221 2.45 -38.17 -25.74
N LYS A 222 3.37 -37.22 -25.78
CA LYS A 222 4.58 -37.25 -24.95
C LYS A 222 4.52 -36.12 -23.93
N MET A 223 4.21 -36.52 -22.70
CA MET A 223 4.46 -35.74 -21.49
C MET A 223 5.94 -35.38 -21.42
N ARG A 224 6.24 -34.10 -21.23
CA ARG A 224 7.56 -33.65 -20.83
C ARG A 224 7.62 -33.75 -19.29
N LYS A 225 8.21 -34.84 -18.79
CA LYS A 225 8.62 -34.96 -17.38
C LYS A 225 9.70 -33.90 -17.12
N ILE A 226 9.43 -32.95 -16.25
CA ILE A 226 10.48 -32.15 -15.62
C ILE A 226 11.08 -33.04 -14.53
N SER A 227 12.33 -33.45 -14.75
CA SER A 227 13.13 -34.13 -13.74
C SER A 227 13.36 -33.18 -12.57
N THR A 228 12.86 -33.58 -11.40
CA THR A 228 13.34 -33.11 -10.10
C THR A 228 14.80 -33.51 -9.96
N ASN A 229 15.72 -32.54 -9.98
CA ASN A 229 17.06 -32.75 -9.46
C ASN A 229 17.08 -32.30 -8.00
N THR A 230 16.96 -33.30 -7.13
CA THR A 230 17.44 -33.30 -5.75
C THR A 230 18.91 -32.94 -5.71
N LEU A 231 19.25 -31.84 -5.02
CA LEU A 231 20.55 -31.65 -4.41
C LEU A 231 20.35 -31.83 -2.91
N ASN A 232 20.90 -32.95 -2.44
CA ASN A 232 20.92 -33.37 -1.06
C ASN A 232 21.66 -32.35 -0.18
N THR A 233 21.06 -32.14 0.98
CA THR A 233 21.72 -31.85 2.25
C THR A 233 22.79 -32.90 2.54
N ASP A 234 23.93 -32.49 3.11
CA ASP A 234 24.27 -32.91 4.47
C ASP A 234 25.53 -32.18 4.99
N THR A 235 25.36 -31.78 6.24
CA THR A 235 26.23 -31.19 7.26
C THR A 235 27.56 -31.90 7.51
N ASN A 236 28.59 -31.16 7.95
CA ASN A 236 29.04 -31.22 9.35
C ASN A 236 30.21 -30.27 9.68
N ASP A 237 30.02 -29.59 10.81
CA ASP A 237 30.98 -28.85 11.61
C ASP A 237 32.11 -29.74 12.17
N ALA A 238 33.32 -29.20 12.24
CA ALA A 238 34.31 -29.49 13.28
C ALA A 238 35.51 -28.51 13.20
N ILE A 239 35.53 -27.47 14.02
CA ILE A 239 36.79 -26.91 14.55
C ILE A 239 36.58 -26.58 16.04
N VAL A 240 37.43 -27.21 16.86
CA VAL A 240 37.49 -27.16 18.33
C VAL A 240 38.67 -26.27 18.75
N GLU A 241 38.43 -25.51 19.83
CA GLU A 241 39.34 -24.89 20.82
C GLU A 241 40.44 -23.90 20.38
N ASN A 242 40.38 -22.70 20.98
CA ASN A 242 41.34 -22.38 22.04
C ASN A 242 40.87 -21.27 22.99
N THR A 243 40.89 -21.64 24.27
CA THR A 243 40.75 -20.83 25.48
C THR A 243 41.97 -19.93 25.68
N THR A 244 41.81 -18.68 26.15
CA THR A 244 42.65 -18.08 27.22
C THR A 244 41.94 -16.86 27.83
N GLN A 245 42.12 -16.75 29.15
CA GLN A 245 41.49 -15.95 30.20
C GLN A 245 41.84 -14.44 30.24
N ASN A 246 41.17 -13.77 31.20
CA ASN A 246 41.44 -12.50 31.90
C ASN A 246 40.71 -11.25 31.36
N SER A 247 40.11 -10.38 32.18
CA SER A 247 40.05 -10.24 33.64
C SER A 247 38.83 -9.39 34.04
N LYS A 248 38.36 -9.63 35.27
CA LYS A 248 37.29 -8.97 36.02
C LYS A 248 37.46 -7.45 36.14
N MET A 249 36.35 -6.71 36.14
CA MET A 249 36.18 -5.52 36.98
C MET A 249 34.86 -5.65 37.76
N ASN A 250 34.97 -5.63 39.08
CA ASN A 250 33.88 -5.53 40.02
C ASN A 250 33.24 -4.14 39.92
N VAL A 251 31.91 -4.11 39.97
CA VAL A 251 31.11 -2.95 40.38
C VAL A 251 30.77 -3.21 41.85
N ASP A 252 31.19 -2.30 42.73
CA ASP A 252 30.52 -1.90 43.98
C ASP A 252 31.46 -0.99 44.77
N ASP A 253 31.09 0.29 44.91
CA ASP A 253 31.06 1.03 46.18
C ASP A 253 30.72 2.52 45.93
N LEU A 254 29.51 2.90 46.36
CA LEU A 254 29.21 4.25 46.87
C LEU A 254 29.57 4.25 48.37
N PRO A 255 30.00 5.37 48.97
CA PRO A 255 29.01 6.33 49.46
C PRO A 255 29.42 7.82 49.50
N ASN A 256 28.39 8.64 49.73
CA ASN A 256 28.34 10.05 50.15
C ASN A 256 29.55 10.60 50.92
N GLU A 257 29.88 11.89 50.71
CA GLU A 257 29.59 12.98 51.65
C GLU A 257 30.14 14.34 51.18
N THR A 258 29.37 15.39 51.49
CA THR A 258 29.62 16.85 51.48
C THR A 258 29.85 17.60 50.15
#